data_AF-A0A2A5LTB1-F1
#
_entry.id   AF-A0A2A5LTB1-F1
#
_cell.length_a   1.000
_cell.length_b   1.000
_cell.length_c   1.000
_cell.angle_alpha   90.00
_cell.angle_beta   90.00
_cell.angle_gamma   90.00
#
_symmetry.space_group_name_H-M   'P 1'
#
loop_
_entity.id
_entity.type
_entity.pdbx_description
1 polymer ?
#
loop_
_entity_poly.entity_id
_entity_poly.type
_entity_poly.pdbx_seq_one_letter_code
_entity_poly.pdbx_strand_id
1 'polypeptide(L)'
;MDPRIPVATDNIYKFLATFGLVVMVVSLTLMCINSRTANQVIFDSAQAYFDLKGSEDPLAKEREELLDKQVQIAVNNREHAKWILAAIFAIGFYSSCFGFYRWYRNVQPVHDEILELQKRKLELEIRSLNKSQQRTAFSRRSV
;
A
#
# COMPACT_ATOMS: atom_id res chain seq x y z
N MET A 1 -26.45 -11.82 13.02
CA MET A 1 -25.23 -11.12 13.47
C MET A 1 -25.54 -10.54 14.84
N ASP A 2 -24.96 -11.09 15.90
CA ASP A 2 -25.23 -10.65 17.29
C ASP A 2 -24.64 -9.23 17.51
N PRO A 3 -25.45 -8.20 17.83
CA PRO A 3 -24.97 -6.83 17.98
C PRO A 3 -24.06 -6.61 19.20
N ARG A 4 -23.89 -7.62 20.05
CA ARG A 4 -23.04 -7.57 21.26
C ARG A 4 -21.58 -7.90 21.00
N ILE A 5 -21.23 -8.32 19.79
CA ILE A 5 -19.84 -8.49 19.39
C ILE A 5 -19.38 -7.11 18.96
N PRO A 6 -18.54 -6.40 19.75
CA PRO A 6 -17.97 -5.15 19.29
C PRO A 6 -17.26 -5.44 17.97
N VAL A 7 -17.72 -4.80 16.90
CA VAL A 7 -17.03 -4.83 15.60
C VAL A 7 -15.60 -4.44 15.91
N ALA A 8 -14.63 -5.29 15.57
CA ALA A 8 -13.24 -5.04 15.90
C ALA A 8 -12.89 -3.63 15.42
N THR A 9 -12.77 -2.68 16.35
CA THR A 9 -12.46 -1.29 16.03
C THR A 9 -11.08 -1.34 15.39
N ASP A 10 -11.05 -1.25 14.07
CA ASP A 10 -9.85 -1.59 13.31
C ASP A 10 -8.70 -0.69 13.78
N ASN A 11 -7.63 -1.32 14.24
CA ASN A 11 -6.57 -0.62 14.96
C ASN A 11 -5.93 0.44 14.03
N ILE A 12 -5.96 1.71 14.48
CA ILE A 12 -5.40 2.85 13.74
C ILE A 12 -3.95 2.62 13.28
N TYR A 13 -3.15 1.88 14.05
CA TYR A 13 -1.77 1.57 13.67
C TYR A 13 -1.66 0.56 12.52
N LYS A 14 -2.60 -0.40 12.43
CA LYS A 14 -2.69 -1.31 11.28
C LYS A 14 -3.12 -0.54 10.03
N PHE A 15 -4.12 0.32 10.17
CA PHE A 15 -4.57 1.19 9.07
C PHE A 15 -3.43 2.06 8.55
N LEU A 16 -2.71 2.74 9.44
CA LEU A 16 -1.57 3.59 9.07
C LEU A 16 -0.46 2.80 8.38
N ALA A 17 -0.17 1.58 8.86
CA ALA A 17 0.81 0.68 8.24
C ALA A 17 0.42 0.33 6.80
N THR A 18 -0.82 -0.14 6.61
CA THR A 18 -1.31 -0.57 5.29
C THR A 18 -1.51 0.61 4.34
N PHE A 19 -1.98 1.75 4.85
CA PHE A 19 -2.16 2.96 4.06
C PHE A 19 -0.81 3.51 3.57
N GLY A 20 0.19 3.60 4.45
CA GLY A 20 1.55 4.00 4.08
C GLY A 20 2.14 3.09 3.01
N LEU A 21 1.92 1.78 3.12
CA LEU A 21 2.36 0.80 2.13
C LEU A 21 1.67 0.98 0.77
N VAL A 22 0.36 1.27 0.75
CA VAL A 22 -0.36 1.61 -0.49
C VAL A 22 0.22 2.88 -1.12
N VAL A 23 0.45 3.93 -0.34
CA VAL A 23 1.06 5.19 -0.82
C VAL A 23 2.43 4.93 -1.44
N MET A 24 3.25 4.06 -0.85
CA MET A 24 4.55 3.66 -1.41
C MET A 24 4.40 2.96 -2.76
N VAL A 25 3.49 1.98 -2.88
CA VAL A 25 3.30 1.24 -4.14
C VAL A 25 2.77 2.16 -5.25
N VAL A 26 1.83 3.04 -4.93
CA VAL A 26 1.27 4.01 -5.87
C VAL A 26 2.33 5.01 -6.32
N SER A 27 3.13 5.55 -5.40
CA SER A 27 4.20 6.51 -5.75
C SER A 27 5.29 5.88 -6.61
N LEU A 28 5.71 4.64 -6.33
CA LEU A 28 6.63 3.89 -7.20
C LEU A 28 6.06 3.67 -8.60
N THR A 29 4.78 3.30 -8.68
CA THR A 29 4.11 3.08 -9.97
C THR A 29 4.05 4.38 -10.78
N LEU A 30 3.66 5.49 -10.15
CA LEU A 30 3.63 6.80 -10.78
C LEU A 30 5.03 7.28 -11.19
N MET A 31 6.07 6.95 -10.44
CA MET A 31 7.45 7.30 -10.79
C MET A 31 7.93 6.57 -12.05
N CYS A 32 7.55 5.30 -12.20
CA CYS A 32 7.78 4.52 -13.42
C CYS A 32 7.02 5.11 -14.61
N ILE A 33 5.74 5.46 -14.43
CA ILE A 33 4.91 6.08 -15.48
C ILE A 33 5.49 7.43 -15.90
N ASN A 34 5.81 8.31 -14.95
CA ASN A 34 6.41 9.62 -15.22
C ASN A 34 7.70 9.50 -16.06
N SER A 35 8.54 8.51 -15.74
CA SER A 35 9.76 8.25 -16.49
C SER A 35 9.49 7.76 -17.92
N ARG A 36 8.50 6.87 -18.10
CA ARG A 36 8.09 6.39 -19.42
C ARG A 36 7.50 7.51 -20.28
N THR A 37 6.57 8.29 -19.74
CA THR A 37 5.92 9.39 -20.48
C THR A 37 6.92 10.45 -20.91
N ALA A 38 7.85 10.84 -20.04
CA ALA A 38 8.88 11.80 -20.40
C ALA A 38 9.84 11.25 -21.46
N ASN A 39 10.25 9.98 -21.36
CA ASN A 39 11.11 9.35 -22.36
C ASN A 39 10.41 9.24 -23.71
N GLN A 40 9.10 8.97 -23.72
CA GLN A 40 8.30 8.94 -24.95
C GLN A 40 8.29 10.31 -25.63
N VAL A 41 8.00 11.39 -24.90
CA VAL A 41 8.03 12.75 -25.47
C VAL A 41 9.42 13.09 -26.03
N ILE A 42 10.50 12.75 -25.31
CA ILE A 42 11.87 12.98 -25.79
C ILE A 42 12.13 12.22 -27.10
N PHE A 43 11.67 10.96 -27.19
CA PHE A 43 11.86 10.15 -28.38
C PHE A 43 11.04 10.66 -29.57
N ASP A 44 9.77 11.02 -29.34
CA ASP A 44 8.88 11.57 -30.36
C ASP A 44 9.42 12.92 -30.89
N SER A 45 9.89 13.80 -29.99
CA SER A 45 10.53 15.06 -30.37
C SER A 45 11.83 14.85 -31.13
N ALA A 46 12.64 13.84 -30.76
CA ALA A 46 13.87 13.51 -31.48
C ALA A 46 13.58 12.98 -32.88
N GLN A 47 12.57 12.12 -33.04
CA GLN A 47 12.14 11.64 -34.35
C GLN A 47 11.66 12.80 -35.24
N ALA A 48 10.81 13.68 -34.72
CA ALA A 48 10.35 14.86 -35.45
C ALA A 48 11.50 15.79 -35.87
N TYR A 49 12.56 15.90 -35.05
CA TYR A 49 13.76 16.66 -35.39
C TYR A 49 14.51 16.06 -36.60
N PHE A 50 14.65 14.73 -36.66
CA PHE A 50 15.27 14.06 -37.81
C PHE A 50 14.44 14.22 -39.09
N ASP A 51 13.12 14.13 -38.99
CA ASP A 51 12.21 14.30 -40.12
C ASP A 51 12.28 15.74 -40.67
N LEU A 52 12.35 16.75 -39.79
CA LEU A 52 12.49 18.16 -40.17
C LEU A 52 13.80 18.43 -40.90
N LYS A 53 14.92 17.86 -40.44
CA LYS A 53 16.24 18.05 -41.04
C LYS A 53 16.32 17.51 -42.47
N GLY A 54 15.48 16.55 -42.83
CA GLY A 54 15.35 16.02 -44.20
C GLY A 54 14.37 16.80 -45.09
N SER A 55 13.67 17.81 -44.55
CA SER A 55 12.66 18.59 -45.28
C SER A 55 13.15 19.99 -45.62
N GLU A 56 12.82 20.50 -46.81
CA GLU A 56 13.06 21.90 -47.21
C GLU A 56 11.93 22.83 -46.71
N ASP A 57 11.51 22.68 -45.45
CA ASP A 57 10.44 23.50 -44.87
C ASP A 57 10.97 24.92 -44.52
N PRO A 58 10.41 26.01 -45.07
CA PRO A 58 10.82 27.37 -44.72
C PRO A 58 10.62 27.71 -43.23
N LEU A 59 9.75 26.97 -42.52
CA LEU A 59 9.51 27.12 -41.07
C LEU A 59 10.32 26.15 -40.21
N ALA A 60 11.29 25.42 -40.78
CA ALA A 60 12.06 24.39 -40.07
C ALA A 60 12.70 24.92 -38.78
N LYS A 61 13.27 26.13 -38.79
CA LYS A 61 13.90 26.73 -37.60
C LYS A 61 12.93 27.01 -36.45
N GLU A 62 11.74 27.52 -36.76
CA GLU A 62 10.72 27.78 -35.73
C GLU A 62 10.19 26.47 -35.14
N ARG A 63 10.02 25.43 -35.97
CA ARG A 63 9.61 24.10 -35.52
C ARG A 63 10.68 23.42 -34.66
N GLU A 64 11.96 23.56 -35.00
CA GLU A 64 13.08 23.07 -34.18
C GLU A 64 13.08 23.72 -32.79
N GLU A 65 12.89 25.03 -32.70
CA GLU A 65 12.83 25.74 -31.42
C GLU A 65 11.64 25.29 -30.56
N LEU A 66 10.49 25.01 -31.19
CA LEU A 66 9.33 24.46 -30.50
C LEU A 66 9.59 23.05 -29.95
N LEU A 67 10.25 22.18 -30.73
CA LEU A 67 10.61 20.83 -30.29
C LEU A 67 11.59 20.87 -29.12
N ASP A 68 12.59 21.77 -29.16
CA ASP A 68 13.53 21.93 -28.06
C ASP A 68 12.82 22.40 -26.78
N LYS A 69 11.91 23.38 -26.90
CA LYS A 69 11.07 23.82 -25.76
C LYS A 69 10.21 22.68 -25.21
N GLN A 70 9.63 21.83 -26.05
CA GLN A 70 8.85 20.67 -25.59
C GLN A 70 9.71 19.69 -24.79
N VAL A 71 10.93 19.39 -25.27
CA VAL A 71 11.87 18.52 -24.55
C VAL A 71 12.27 19.14 -23.21
N GLN A 72 12.59 20.43 -23.19
CA GLN A 72 12.94 21.13 -21.94
C GLN A 72 11.80 21.07 -20.92
N ILE A 73 10.56 21.32 -21.35
CA ILE A 73 9.38 21.22 -20.48
C ILE A 73 9.19 19.78 -19.99
N ALA A 74 9.34 18.78 -20.85
CA ALA A 74 9.20 17.38 -20.48
C ALA A 74 10.25 16.94 -19.45
N VAL A 75 11.51 17.35 -19.63
CA VAL A 75 12.60 17.07 -18.69
C VAL A 75 12.36 17.77 -17.35
N ASN A 76 11.96 19.04 -17.37
CA ASN A 76 11.70 19.79 -16.16
C ASN A 76 10.51 19.21 -15.37
N ASN A 77 9.41 18.88 -16.05
CA ASN A 77 8.24 18.24 -15.45
C ASN A 77 8.61 16.88 -14.84
N ARG A 78 9.42 16.07 -15.56
CA ARG A 78 9.91 14.78 -15.05
C ARG A 78 10.67 14.95 -13.74
N GLU A 79 11.56 15.92 -13.66
CA GLU A 79 12.40 16.16 -12.49
C GLU A 79 11.58 16.68 -11.30
N HIS A 80 10.68 17.65 -11.52
CA HIS A 80 9.76 18.13 -10.49
C HIS A 80 8.86 17.01 -9.96
N ALA A 81 8.26 16.23 -10.86
CA ALA A 81 7.43 15.09 -10.47
C ALA A 81 8.22 14.03 -9.70
N LYS A 82 9.48 13.77 -10.07
CA LYS A 82 10.37 12.85 -9.34
C LYS A 82 10.55 13.30 -7.89
N TRP A 83 10.82 14.58 -7.64
CA TRP A 83 10.99 15.11 -6.28
C TRP A 83 9.72 15.05 -5.46
N ILE A 84 8.57 15.41 -6.05
CA ILE A 84 7.27 15.34 -5.38
C ILE A 84 6.92 13.88 -5.03
N LEU A 85 7.08 12.96 -5.98
CA LEU A 85 6.81 11.54 -5.77
C LEU A 85 7.78 10.92 -4.75
N ALA A 86 9.04 11.34 -4.72
CA ALA A 86 9.99 10.90 -3.71
C ALA A 86 9.60 11.38 -2.30
N ALA A 87 9.10 12.61 -2.16
CA ALA A 87 8.61 13.11 -0.88
C ALA A 87 7.36 12.33 -0.41
N ILE A 88 6.41 12.05 -1.32
CA ILE A 88 5.23 11.23 -1.02
C ILE A 88 5.64 9.80 -0.64
N PHE A 89 6.60 9.21 -1.35
CA PHE A 89 7.14 7.90 -1.02
C PHE A 89 7.76 7.86 0.37
N ALA A 90 8.56 8.88 0.72
CA ALA A 90 9.15 8.99 2.06
C ALA A 90 8.07 9.06 3.14
N ILE A 91 7.01 9.86 2.95
CA ILE A 91 5.87 9.92 3.88
C ILE A 91 5.19 8.56 4.02
N GLY A 92 4.96 7.85 2.90
CA GLY A 92 4.43 6.48 2.89
C GLY A 92 5.32 5.50 3.66
N PHE A 93 6.63 5.60 3.46
CA PHE A 93 7.62 4.77 4.16
C PHE A 93 7.63 5.02 5.67
N TYR A 94 7.71 6.28 6.10
CA TYR A 94 7.70 6.63 7.53
C TYR A 94 6.39 6.25 8.22
N SER A 95 5.24 6.49 7.57
CA SER A 95 3.93 6.10 8.11
C SER A 95 3.79 4.58 8.21
N SER A 96 4.26 3.84 7.20
CA SER A 96 4.28 2.38 7.20
C SER A 96 5.15 1.83 8.35
N CYS A 97 6.41 2.25 8.43
CA CYS A 97 7.33 1.84 9.48
C CYS A 97 6.81 2.18 10.88
N PHE A 98 6.28 3.39 11.08
CA PHE A 98 5.72 3.81 12.35
C PHE A 98 4.48 2.99 12.73
N GLY A 99 3.59 2.74 11.77
CA GLY A 99 2.40 1.89 11.95
C GLY A 99 2.77 0.48 12.37
N PHE A 100 3.69 -0.17 11.66
CA PHE A 100 4.17 -1.52 11.99
C PHE A 100 4.85 -1.58 13.35
N TYR A 101 5.76 -0.64 13.63
CA TYR A 101 6.50 -0.61 14.89
C TYR A 101 5.56 -0.46 16.09
N ARG A 102 4.62 0.48 16.02
CA ARG A 102 3.66 0.75 17.10
C ARG A 102 2.64 -0.37 17.24
N TRP A 103 2.21 -0.97 16.13
CA TRP A 103 1.35 -2.15 16.14
C TRP A 103 2.02 -3.33 16.83
N TYR A 104 3.24 -3.67 16.42
CA TYR A 104 4.00 -4.79 16.97
C TYR A 104 4.28 -4.63 18.47
N ARG A 105 4.66 -3.43 18.92
CA ARG A 105 4.97 -3.20 20.35
C ARG A 105 3.75 -3.08 21.26
N ASN A 106 2.67 -2.44 20.79
CA ASN A 106 1.59 -2.05 21.70
C ASN A 106 0.34 -2.90 21.54
N VAL A 107 0.03 -3.33 20.32
CA VAL A 107 -1.27 -3.96 20.03
C VAL A 107 -1.15 -5.46 19.92
N GLN A 108 -0.06 -5.96 19.35
CA GLN A 108 0.17 -7.40 19.25
C GLN A 108 0.22 -8.12 20.61
N PRO A 109 0.93 -7.61 21.65
CA PRO A 109 0.96 -8.28 22.94
C PRO A 109 -0.42 -8.39 23.60
N VAL A 110 -1.24 -7.34 23.47
CA VAL A 110 -2.62 -7.33 23.98
C VAL A 110 -3.49 -8.33 23.22
N HIS A 111 -3.31 -8.45 21.90
CA HIS A 111 -4.02 -9.46 21.11
C HIS A 111 -3.60 -10.87 21.51
N ASP A 112 -2.32 -11.11 21.73
CA ASP A 112 -1.79 -12.40 22.13
C ASP A 112 -2.34 -12.82 23.50
N GLU A 113 -2.42 -11.89 24.46
CA GLU A 113 -3.03 -12.12 25.78
C GLU A 113 -4.53 -12.44 25.67
N ILE A 114 -5.28 -11.69 24.87
CA ILE A 114 -6.71 -11.96 24.61
C ILE A 114 -6.88 -13.36 24.00
N LEU A 115 -6.04 -13.73 23.04
CA LEU A 115 -6.09 -15.02 22.38
C LEU A 115 -5.81 -16.17 23.36
N GLU A 116 -4.84 -15.99 24.26
CA GLU A 116 -4.52 -16.96 25.31
C GLU A 116 -5.70 -17.15 26.28
N LEU A 117 -6.31 -16.05 26.74
CA LEU A 117 -7.48 -16.10 27.62
C LEU A 117 -8.68 -16.78 26.93
N GLN A 118 -8.91 -16.51 25.64
CA GLN A 118 -9.96 -17.16 24.86
C GLN A 118 -9.70 -18.67 24.72
N LYS A 119 -8.45 -19.07 24.44
CA LYS A 119 -8.06 -20.48 24.39
C LYS A 119 -8.34 -21.16 25.73
N ARG A 120 -7.94 -20.54 26.85
CA ARG A 120 -8.15 -21.09 28.19
C ARG A 120 -9.63 -21.22 28.56
N LYS A 121 -10.45 -20.26 28.16
CA LYS A 121 -11.92 -20.33 28.31
C LYS A 121 -12.50 -21.53 27.56
N LEU A 122 -12.11 -21.72 26.30
CA LEU A 122 -12.57 -22.83 25.47
C LEU A 122 -12.15 -24.19 26.06
N GLU A 123 -10.93 -24.31 26.57
CA GLU A 123 -10.46 -25.55 27.23
C GLU A 123 -11.28 -25.88 28.49
N LEU A 124 -11.66 -24.89 29.28
CA LEU A 124 -12.51 -25.08 30.46
C LEU A 124 -13.94 -25.48 30.08
N GLU A 125 -14.50 -24.90 29.02
CA GLU A 125 -15.81 -25.28 28.47
C GLU A 125 -15.80 -26.73 27.95
N ILE A 126 -14.76 -27.14 27.22
CA ILE A 126 -14.62 -28.54 26.77
C ILE A 126 -14.53 -29.50 27.97
N ARG A 127 -13.75 -29.14 29.01
CA ARG A 127 -13.64 -29.96 30.23
C ARG A 127 -14.97 -30.08 30.97
N SER A 128 -15.76 -29.01 31.04
CA SER A 128 -17.07 -29.05 31.72
C SER A 128 -18.09 -29.89 30.94
N LEU A 129 -18.10 -29.80 29.61
CA LEU A 129 -18.92 -30.61 28.72
C LEU A 129 -18.56 -32.11 28.79
N ASN A 130 -17.26 -32.44 28.82
CA ASN A 130 -16.83 -33.84 28.97
C ASN A 130 -17.27 -34.44 30.32
N LYS A 131 -17.19 -33.66 31.40
CA LYS A 131 -17.67 -34.10 32.73
C LYS A 131 -19.18 -34.31 32.76
N SER A 132 -19.97 -33.44 32.12
CA SER A 132 -21.44 -33.60 32.07
C SER A 132 -21.85 -34.82 31.23
N GLN A 133 -21.14 -35.10 30.14
CA GLN A 133 -21.32 -36.33 29.35
C GLN A 133 -20.98 -37.59 30.14
N GLN A 134 -19.87 -37.60 30.90
CA GLN A 134 -19.51 -38.75 31.74
C GLN A 134 -20.56 -39.02 32.83
N ARG A 135 -21.09 -37.98 33.47
CA ARG A 135 -22.15 -38.10 34.49
C ARG A 135 -23.44 -38.68 33.91
N THR A 136 -23.86 -38.21 32.74
CA THR A 136 -25.07 -38.72 32.06
C THR A 136 -24.89 -40.16 31.56
N ALA A 137 -23.68 -40.54 31.11
CA ALA A 137 -23.38 -41.92 30.74
C ALA A 137 -23.41 -42.88 31.94
N PHE A 138 -22.87 -42.48 33.10
CA PHE A 138 -22.93 -43.28 34.33
C PHE A 138 -24.36 -43.48 34.83
N SER A 139 -25.19 -42.42 34.80
CA SER A 139 -26.61 -42.49 35.17
C SER A 139 -27.43 -43.44 34.30
N ARG A 140 -27.06 -43.65 33.03
CA ARG A 140 -27.73 -44.60 32.13
C ARG A 140 -27.30 -46.06 32.34
N ARG A 141 -26.18 -46.31 33.02
CA ARG A 141 -25.68 -47.68 33.30
C ARG A 141 -26.14 -48.23 34.64
N SER A 142 -26.67 -47.39 35.52
CA SER A 142 -27.15 -47.77 36.87
C SER A 142 -28.65 -48.04 36.93
N VAL A 143 -29.32 -48.14 35.78
CA VAL A 143 -30.72 -48.53 35.59
C VAL A 143 -30.73 -49.79 34.74
#